data_AF-R7SDF3-F1
#
_entry.id   AF-R7SDF3-F1
#
_cell.length_a   1.000
_cell.length_b   1.000
_cell.length_c   1.000
_cell.angle_alpha   90.00
_cell.angle_beta   90.00
_cell.angle_gamma   90.00
#
_symmetry.space_group_name_H-M   'P 1'
#
loop_
_entity.id
_entity.type
_entity.pdbx_description
1 polymer ?
#
loop_
_entity_poly.entity_id
_entity_poly.type
_entity_poly.pdbx_seq_one_letter_code
_entity_poly.pdbx_strand_id
1 'polypeptide(L)'
;SDFMKDWLAVEESYLGTMVEQECRKSDSCRTCGVKEASWRCLSCFGVPELCQGCMRSTHQKLLFHALEVWDKDHWSAASSTSLGLAINMGHDGDICPCAKLPSWHTNNNDADDWMDVDDADNGEDIHADNTTKKTLAQEIMDYRRGTPLQLYADDTTERRRPQVAHITVIDVSGVYELPINWCQCEPMAAHHKQLLDMRLYPGSQKAPRTAFTFDVLNDFMVANLETKVAPNAYWRRLMRVTNTIHPDVIPDRYRELTRCARQWLRLTTRQQHGHGYGLHDEETAVGSLAPFCMACPQPGKNLPEDWKNTGPKWMHYQHLVLDGNFKQQNLHMRRPENDVGFADGLAYTVNKEKYEAHLASTENNYARSTCNNHRAVQSKRHTNHLQSTGIVSVACARHGGFVPNATADLKAGEKQANSDAVASNAGWQWPLLLGIILYYDIMCQYIINFAKRMKKSKHLSWPDGVELIPAIGLFHVHGHKDECVAKFSPTFIEGTGHVDGEILETLWAALNDIAASTLNMSTSWRVDVLNAHMRWSNLRKIMEIGAFVCR
;
A
#
# COMPACT_ATOMS: atom_id res chain seq x y z
N SER A 1 -27.98 -20.09 -22.22
CA SER A 1 -26.86 -20.56 -23.04
C SER A 1 -25.85 -21.19 -22.11
N ASP A 2 -25.24 -22.29 -22.51
CA ASP A 2 -24.07 -22.82 -21.82
C ASP A 2 -22.86 -22.31 -22.59
N PHE A 3 -22.47 -21.06 -22.30
CA PHE A 3 -21.40 -20.36 -23.02
C PHE A 3 -20.10 -21.18 -23.08
N MET A 4 -19.86 -22.06 -22.11
CA MET A 4 -18.69 -22.94 -22.10
C MET A 4 -18.82 -24.08 -23.12
N LYS A 5 -20.02 -24.64 -23.32
CA LYS A 5 -20.26 -25.63 -24.38
C LYS A 5 -20.17 -25.02 -25.77
N ASP A 6 -20.71 -23.81 -25.94
CA ASP A 6 -20.63 -23.08 -27.20
C ASP A 6 -19.15 -22.71 -27.52
N TRP A 7 -18.34 -22.40 -26.50
CA TRP A 7 -16.91 -22.08 -26.65
C TRP A 7 -16.07 -23.27 -27.17
N LEU A 8 -16.36 -24.51 -26.75
CA LEU A 8 -15.62 -25.69 -27.23
C LEU A 8 -15.70 -25.85 -28.76
N ALA A 9 -16.78 -25.39 -29.39
CA ALA A 9 -16.92 -25.42 -30.84
C ALA A 9 -16.03 -24.40 -31.57
N VAL A 10 -15.52 -23.37 -30.87
CA VAL A 10 -14.68 -22.30 -31.43
C VAL A 10 -13.25 -22.27 -30.88
N GLU A 11 -12.92 -23.12 -29.90
CA GLU A 11 -11.60 -23.19 -29.25
C GLU A 11 -10.46 -23.29 -30.26
N GLU A 12 -10.54 -24.22 -31.21
CA GLU A 12 -9.50 -24.42 -32.24
C GLU A 12 -9.33 -23.20 -33.15
N SER A 13 -10.44 -22.52 -33.49
CA SER A 13 -10.39 -21.29 -34.29
C SER A 13 -9.74 -20.14 -33.52
N TYR A 14 -9.93 -20.07 -32.20
CA TYR A 14 -9.30 -19.06 -31.36
C TYR A 14 -7.81 -19.34 -31.23
N LEU A 15 -7.43 -20.60 -31.02
CA LEU A 15 -6.03 -21.02 -30.97
C LEU A 15 -5.31 -20.69 -32.30
N GLY A 16 -5.91 -21.04 -33.43
CA GLY A 16 -5.37 -20.68 -34.76
C GLY A 16 -5.15 -19.17 -34.91
N THR A 17 -6.14 -18.37 -34.50
CA THR A 17 -6.02 -16.90 -34.52
C THR A 17 -4.90 -16.39 -33.60
N MET A 18 -4.71 -17.00 -32.42
CA MET A 18 -3.63 -16.63 -31.50
C MET A 18 -2.25 -16.98 -32.06
N VAL A 19 -2.11 -18.14 -32.71
CA VAL A 19 -0.85 -18.54 -33.37
C VAL A 19 -0.54 -17.62 -34.55
N GLU A 20 -1.53 -17.26 -35.37
CA GLU A 20 -1.36 -16.29 -36.47
C GLU A 20 -0.93 -14.90 -35.99
N GLN A 21 -1.30 -14.50 -34.76
CA GLN A 21 -0.85 -13.24 -34.17
C GLN A 21 0.65 -13.24 -33.82
N GLU A 22 1.28 -14.41 -33.71
CA GLU A 22 2.74 -14.52 -33.53
C GLU A 22 3.51 -14.43 -34.85
N CYS A 23 2.83 -14.48 -36.00
CA CYS A 23 3.45 -14.24 -37.29
C CYS A 23 3.58 -12.73 -37.57
N ARG A 24 4.64 -12.36 -38.29
CA ARG A 24 4.77 -11.00 -38.84
C ARG A 24 3.74 -10.78 -39.95
N LYS A 25 2.95 -9.71 -39.85
CA LYS A 25 1.82 -9.44 -40.75
C LYS A 25 2.22 -8.69 -42.01
N SER A 26 3.26 -7.86 -41.94
CA SER A 26 3.73 -7.10 -43.10
C SER A 26 5.21 -6.79 -43.02
N ASP A 27 5.87 -6.79 -44.17
CA ASP A 27 7.25 -6.31 -44.28
C ASP A 27 7.33 -4.78 -44.31
N SER A 28 6.23 -4.09 -44.60
CA SER A 28 6.20 -2.64 -44.78
C SER A 28 5.57 -1.93 -43.59
N CYS A 29 6.22 -0.87 -43.11
CA CYS A 29 5.70 -0.02 -42.05
C CYS A 29 4.42 0.67 -42.53
N ARG A 30 3.33 0.48 -41.79
CA ARG A 30 2.01 1.05 -42.14
C ARG A 30 1.96 2.58 -42.05
N THR A 31 2.89 3.20 -41.31
CA THR A 31 2.93 4.65 -41.10
C THR A 31 3.72 5.37 -42.17
N CYS A 32 4.94 4.91 -42.50
CA CYS A 32 5.83 5.59 -43.46
C CYS A 32 6.08 4.83 -44.77
N GLY A 33 5.64 3.57 -44.90
CA GLY A 33 5.78 2.76 -46.11
C GLY A 33 7.16 2.11 -46.33
N VAL A 34 8.13 2.33 -45.43
CA VAL A 34 9.45 1.68 -45.51
C VAL A 34 9.32 0.17 -45.35
N LYS A 35 10.05 -0.62 -46.15
CA LYS A 35 10.04 -2.10 -46.16
C LYS A 35 10.80 -2.72 -44.97
N GLU A 36 10.55 -2.21 -43.77
CA GLU A 36 11.23 -2.66 -42.56
C GLU A 36 10.33 -2.56 -41.32
N ALA A 37 9.15 -3.18 -41.35
CA ALA A 37 8.31 -3.29 -40.15
C ALA A 37 8.86 -4.35 -39.17
N SER A 38 9.96 -4.05 -38.49
CA SER A 38 10.69 -4.97 -37.62
C SER A 38 10.30 -4.88 -36.13
N TRP A 39 9.43 -3.95 -35.74
CA TRP A 39 9.04 -3.75 -34.34
C TRP A 39 7.55 -3.88 -34.15
N ARG A 40 7.12 -4.47 -33.03
CA ARG A 40 5.71 -4.43 -32.59
C ARG A 40 5.58 -4.01 -31.12
N CYS A 41 4.40 -3.50 -30.77
CA CYS A 41 4.05 -3.16 -29.39
C CYS A 41 2.83 -3.94 -28.92
N LEU A 42 2.98 -4.79 -27.91
CA LEU A 42 1.91 -5.59 -27.32
C LEU A 42 0.98 -4.76 -26.41
N SER A 43 1.44 -3.62 -25.92
CA SER A 43 0.63 -2.71 -25.08
C SER A 43 -0.29 -1.80 -25.89
N CYS A 44 0.03 -1.55 -27.17
CA CYS A 44 -0.80 -0.74 -28.04
C CYS A 44 -1.99 -1.56 -28.57
N PHE A 45 -3.17 -0.94 -28.59
CA PHE A 45 -4.36 -1.58 -29.15
C PHE A 45 -4.15 -1.96 -30.63
N GLY A 46 -4.46 -3.21 -30.97
CA GLY A 46 -4.28 -3.74 -32.33
C GLY A 46 -2.87 -4.21 -32.67
N VAL A 47 -1.92 -4.13 -31.73
CA VAL A 47 -0.54 -4.62 -31.86
C VAL A 47 0.13 -4.13 -33.17
N PRO A 48 0.40 -2.82 -33.30
CA PRO A 48 0.94 -2.24 -34.52
C PRO A 48 2.36 -2.75 -34.80
N GLU A 49 2.60 -3.17 -36.04
CA GLU A 49 3.92 -3.52 -36.59
C GLU A 49 4.46 -2.34 -37.39
N LEU A 50 5.58 -1.76 -36.95
CA LEU A 50 6.16 -0.53 -37.49
C LEU A 50 7.68 -0.67 -37.66
N CYS A 51 8.28 0.23 -38.44
CA CYS A 51 9.74 0.37 -38.44
C CYS A 51 10.23 1.02 -37.13
N GLN A 52 11.53 0.89 -36.87
CA GLN A 52 12.14 1.43 -35.65
C GLN A 52 11.85 2.93 -35.46
N GLY A 53 11.96 3.75 -36.52
CA GLY A 53 11.72 5.19 -36.45
C GLY A 53 10.27 5.56 -36.08
N CYS A 54 9.29 4.93 -36.73
CA CYS A 54 7.88 5.14 -36.40
C CYS A 54 7.52 4.61 -35.00
N MET A 55 8.10 3.47 -34.62
CA MET A 55 7.92 2.91 -33.28
C MET A 55 8.47 3.87 -32.22
N ARG A 56 9.68 4.40 -32.43
CA ARG A 56 10.35 5.36 -31.55
C ARG A 56 9.53 6.64 -31.40
N SER A 57 9.08 7.22 -32.52
CA SER A 57 8.25 8.43 -32.52
C SER A 57 6.94 8.24 -31.76
N THR A 58 6.27 7.10 -31.95
CA THR A 58 5.01 6.79 -31.26
C THR A 58 5.21 6.58 -29.76
N HIS A 59 6.35 6.02 -29.33
CA HIS A 59 6.59 5.61 -27.95
C HIS A 59 7.45 6.57 -27.13
N GLN A 60 7.75 7.78 -27.61
CA GLN A 60 8.59 8.75 -26.89
C GLN A 60 8.09 9.05 -25.46
N LYS A 61 6.77 8.98 -25.24
CA LYS A 61 6.13 9.21 -23.93
C LYS A 61 5.51 7.94 -23.34
N LEU A 62 5.70 6.79 -23.97
CA LEU A 62 5.12 5.48 -23.61
C LEU A 62 6.23 4.48 -23.27
N LEU A 63 7.14 4.89 -22.38
CA LEU A 63 8.41 4.23 -22.12
C LEU A 63 8.28 2.83 -21.47
N PHE A 64 7.12 2.50 -20.92
CA PHE A 64 6.87 1.23 -20.22
C PHE A 64 5.98 0.28 -21.02
N HIS A 65 5.78 0.55 -22.31
CA HIS A 65 5.09 -0.39 -23.19
C HIS A 65 5.92 -1.67 -23.42
N ALA A 66 5.22 -2.79 -23.58
CA ALA A 66 5.79 -4.07 -23.96
C ALA A 66 6.13 -4.05 -25.45
N LEU A 67 7.42 -3.95 -25.77
CA LEU A 67 7.93 -3.93 -27.14
C LEU A 67 8.54 -5.28 -27.50
N GLU A 68 8.53 -5.60 -28.79
CA GLU A 68 9.21 -6.75 -29.37
C GLU A 68 9.82 -6.37 -30.71
N VAL A 69 10.92 -7.03 -31.06
CA VAL A 69 11.59 -6.91 -32.36
C VAL A 69 11.55 -8.25 -33.07
N TRP A 70 11.37 -8.23 -34.38
CA TRP A 70 11.44 -9.42 -35.22
C TRP A 70 12.91 -9.82 -35.37
N ASP A 71 13.26 -10.98 -34.81
CA ASP A 71 14.60 -11.56 -34.89
C ASP A 71 14.54 -12.85 -35.72
N LYS A 72 15.00 -12.76 -36.97
CA LYS A 72 15.06 -13.83 -37.98
C LYS A 72 13.69 -14.45 -38.29
N ASP A 73 13.17 -15.27 -37.39
CA ASP A 73 11.99 -16.11 -37.55
C ASP A 73 10.95 -15.95 -36.42
N HIS A 74 11.22 -15.16 -35.38
CA HIS A 74 10.29 -14.96 -34.26
C HIS A 74 10.33 -13.55 -33.67
N TRP A 75 9.31 -13.21 -32.88
CA TRP A 75 9.32 -12.00 -32.07
C TRP A 75 10.13 -12.22 -30.79
N SER A 76 11.11 -11.36 -30.56
CA SER A 76 11.92 -11.35 -29.35
C SER A 76 11.58 -10.12 -28.51
N ALA A 77 11.44 -10.32 -27.19
CA ALA A 77 11.18 -9.25 -26.23
C ALA A 77 12.12 -8.06 -26.47
N ALA A 78 11.68 -6.82 -26.30
CA ALA A 78 12.52 -5.63 -26.44
C ALA A 78 12.16 -4.59 -25.37
N SER A 79 13.05 -3.63 -25.17
CA SER A 79 12.85 -2.52 -24.24
C SER A 79 12.85 -1.19 -24.98
N SER A 80 12.27 -0.17 -24.33
CA SER A 80 12.37 1.20 -24.84
C SER A 80 13.83 1.65 -24.96
N THR A 81 14.72 1.14 -24.11
CA THR A 81 16.17 1.36 -24.21
C THR A 81 16.74 0.80 -25.51
N SER A 82 16.42 -0.44 -25.91
CA SER A 82 16.88 -1.00 -27.19
C SER A 82 16.26 -0.31 -28.41
N LEU A 83 15.09 0.32 -28.25
CA LEU A 83 14.49 1.20 -29.27
C LEU A 83 15.21 2.57 -29.37
N GLY A 84 16.13 2.89 -28.46
CA GLY A 84 16.85 4.16 -28.41
C GLY A 84 16.09 5.29 -27.70
N LEU A 85 15.20 4.94 -26.76
CA LEU A 85 14.49 5.90 -25.91
C LEU A 85 15.20 6.10 -24.57
N ALA A 86 15.05 7.29 -24.01
CA ALA A 86 15.55 7.70 -22.71
C ALA A 86 14.44 8.45 -21.96
N ILE A 87 14.50 8.45 -20.63
CA ILE A 87 13.61 9.29 -19.82
C ILE A 87 14.17 10.70 -19.79
N ASN A 88 13.42 11.68 -20.28
CA ASN A 88 13.77 13.09 -20.12
C ASN A 88 12.96 13.69 -18.97
N MET A 89 13.64 14.37 -18.05
CA MET A 89 12.99 15.04 -16.93
C MET A 89 12.54 16.44 -17.32
N GLY A 90 11.34 16.82 -16.87
CA GLY A 90 10.72 18.10 -17.19
C GLY A 90 10.18 18.16 -18.62
N HIS A 91 9.70 19.34 -19.03
CA HIS A 91 9.24 19.65 -20.40
C HIS A 91 8.28 18.59 -20.98
N ASP A 92 7.35 18.09 -20.18
CA ASP A 92 6.38 17.05 -20.57
C ASP A 92 7.02 15.79 -21.18
N GLY A 93 8.26 15.46 -20.74
CA GLY A 93 9.04 14.32 -21.21
C GLY A 93 9.88 14.58 -22.46
N ASP A 94 9.88 15.81 -22.98
CA ASP A 94 10.72 16.22 -24.08
C ASP A 94 12.15 16.50 -23.59
N ILE A 95 13.10 16.52 -24.53
CA ILE A 95 14.49 16.86 -24.24
C ILE A 95 14.57 18.29 -23.69
N CYS A 96 15.21 18.45 -22.53
CA CYS A 96 15.43 19.76 -21.94
C CYS A 96 16.26 20.66 -22.88
N PRO A 97 15.78 21.87 -23.25
CA PRO A 97 16.53 22.79 -24.10
C PRO A 97 17.87 23.24 -23.52
N CYS A 98 17.99 23.18 -22.19
CA CYS A 98 19.22 23.52 -21.48
C CYS A 98 20.17 22.32 -21.30
N ALA A 99 19.75 21.10 -21.67
CA ALA A 99 20.57 19.91 -21.50
C ALA A 99 21.71 19.86 -22.52
N LYS A 100 22.93 19.67 -22.03
CA LYS A 100 24.07 19.30 -22.86
C LYS A 100 23.99 17.80 -23.19
N LEU A 101 23.32 17.46 -24.28
CA LEU A 101 23.19 16.07 -24.71
C LEU A 101 24.45 15.56 -25.43
N PRO A 102 24.78 14.26 -25.31
CA PRO A 102 25.78 13.60 -26.16
C PRO A 102 25.45 13.71 -27.67
N SER A 103 26.47 13.66 -28.53
CA SER A 103 26.36 13.85 -30.00
C SER A 103 25.43 12.86 -30.73
N TRP A 104 25.12 11.70 -30.14
CA TRP A 104 24.18 10.73 -30.71
C TRP A 104 22.70 11.09 -30.48
N HIS A 105 22.41 12.07 -29.64
CA HIS A 105 21.07 12.64 -29.51
C HIS A 105 20.80 13.78 -30.50
N THR A 106 21.84 14.37 -31.13
CA THR A 106 21.70 15.53 -32.02
C THR A 106 21.49 15.19 -33.49
N ASN A 107 21.73 13.94 -33.91
CA ASN A 107 21.49 13.52 -35.30
C ASN A 107 20.07 13.00 -35.46
N ASN A 108 19.14 13.94 -35.61
CA ASN A 108 17.75 13.67 -35.93
C ASN A 108 17.54 13.31 -37.42
N ASN A 109 18.60 13.00 -38.20
CA ASN A 109 18.50 12.76 -39.64
C ASN A 109 19.39 11.65 -40.23
N ASP A 110 20.33 11.03 -39.48
CA ASP A 110 21.23 10.02 -40.07
C ASP A 110 21.19 8.73 -39.23
N ALA A 111 20.07 8.02 -39.32
CA ALA A 111 19.90 6.67 -38.75
C ALA A 111 20.20 5.56 -39.78
N ASP A 112 20.99 5.88 -40.81
CA ASP A 112 21.39 4.98 -41.88
C ASP A 112 22.89 4.68 -41.77
N ASP A 113 23.30 3.82 -40.84
CA ASP A 113 24.56 3.03 -40.93
C ASP A 113 24.70 2.05 -39.75
N TRP A 114 23.67 1.24 -39.51
CA TRP A 114 23.75 0.12 -38.58
C TRP A 114 23.31 -1.16 -39.28
N MET A 115 24.17 -1.67 -40.17
CA MET A 115 24.43 -3.10 -40.42
C MET A 115 25.39 -3.21 -41.60
N ASP A 116 26.56 -3.83 -41.36
CA ASP A 116 27.26 -4.74 -42.28
C ASP A 116 28.59 -5.15 -41.62
N VAL A 117 28.62 -6.35 -41.04
CA VAL A 117 29.88 -7.05 -40.77
C VAL A 117 29.82 -8.34 -41.58
N ASP A 118 30.08 -8.21 -42.88
CA ASP A 118 30.38 -9.34 -43.74
C ASP A 118 31.88 -9.66 -43.67
N ASP A 119 32.16 -10.94 -43.52
CA ASP A 119 33.47 -11.58 -43.49
C ASP A 119 34.31 -11.28 -44.75
N ALA A 120 35.61 -10.99 -44.60
CA ALA A 120 36.64 -11.38 -45.57
C ALA A 120 38.07 -11.31 -45.01
N ASP A 121 38.77 -12.41 -45.19
CA ASP A 121 40.15 -12.77 -44.84
C ASP A 121 41.24 -11.89 -45.51
N ASN A 122 42.39 -11.74 -44.83
CA ASN A 122 43.77 -11.95 -45.34
C ASN A 122 44.83 -11.08 -44.63
N GLY A 123 45.89 -11.75 -44.15
CA GLY A 123 47.26 -11.18 -44.14
C GLY A 123 48.01 -11.22 -42.81
N GLU A 124 48.96 -12.15 -42.72
CA GLU A 124 49.98 -12.31 -41.68
C GLU A 124 50.92 -11.08 -41.58
N ASP A 125 51.26 -10.62 -40.36
CA ASP A 125 52.61 -10.69 -39.77
C ASP A 125 52.88 -9.66 -38.63
N ILE A 126 53.05 -10.20 -37.42
CA ILE A 126 54.15 -10.02 -36.44
C ILE A 126 54.79 -8.61 -36.20
N HIS A 127 54.49 -7.98 -35.05
CA HIS A 127 55.40 -7.67 -33.90
C HIS A 127 55.04 -6.38 -33.12
N ALA A 128 55.12 -6.53 -31.78
CA ALA A 128 55.38 -5.54 -30.73
C ALA A 128 54.24 -4.61 -30.26
N ASP A 129 53.60 -5.09 -29.18
CA ASP A 129 53.24 -4.36 -27.97
C ASP A 129 52.69 -2.93 -28.13
N ASN A 130 51.37 -2.86 -28.32
CA ASN A 130 50.58 -1.72 -27.86
C ASN A 130 49.35 -2.28 -27.16
N THR A 131 49.25 -1.96 -25.87
CA THR A 131 48.15 -2.31 -24.99
C THR A 131 46.83 -1.93 -25.66
N THR A 132 46.00 -2.92 -25.92
CA THR A 132 44.69 -2.78 -26.55
C THR A 132 43.86 -1.79 -25.73
N LYS A 133 43.63 -0.59 -26.26
CA LYS A 133 42.60 0.33 -25.75
C LYS A 133 41.25 -0.36 -25.98
N LYS A 134 40.80 -1.19 -25.03
CA LYS A 134 39.42 -1.70 -25.00
C LYS A 134 38.49 -0.50 -24.81
N THR A 135 37.77 -0.15 -25.87
CA THR A 135 36.61 0.73 -25.84
C THR A 135 35.59 0.16 -24.84
N LEU A 136 35.28 0.88 -23.77
CA LEU A 136 34.42 0.39 -22.69
C LEU A 136 32.97 0.79 -23.00
N ALA A 137 32.28 0.02 -23.84
CA ALA A 137 30.85 0.22 -24.09
C ALA A 137 30.08 0.20 -22.76
N GLN A 138 29.16 1.15 -22.53
CA GLN A 138 28.30 1.10 -21.35
C GLN A 138 27.24 0.01 -21.58
N GLU A 139 27.18 -0.99 -20.70
CA GLU A 139 26.18 -2.06 -20.78
C GLU A 139 25.02 -1.81 -19.81
N ILE A 140 23.78 -1.88 -20.31
CA ILE A 140 22.55 -1.91 -19.50
C ILE A 140 21.91 -3.29 -19.65
N MET A 141 21.32 -3.85 -18.60
CA MET A 141 20.53 -5.07 -18.72
C MET A 141 19.13 -4.80 -19.30
N ASP A 142 18.77 -5.45 -20.40
CA ASP A 142 17.36 -5.56 -20.79
C ASP A 142 16.72 -6.67 -19.98
N TYR A 143 16.03 -6.30 -18.90
CA TYR A 143 15.41 -7.30 -18.01
C TYR A 143 14.35 -8.15 -18.71
N ARG A 144 13.69 -7.65 -19.77
CA ARG A 144 12.69 -8.41 -20.51
C ARG A 144 13.33 -9.50 -21.36
N ARG A 145 14.49 -9.23 -21.97
CA ARG A 145 15.30 -10.25 -22.68
C ARG A 145 16.13 -11.12 -21.75
N GLY A 146 16.58 -10.57 -20.62
CA GLY A 146 17.58 -11.19 -19.76
C GLY A 146 19.02 -11.05 -20.31
N THR A 147 19.26 -10.16 -21.26
CA THR A 147 20.57 -9.98 -21.91
C THR A 147 21.11 -8.55 -21.72
N PRO A 148 22.44 -8.36 -21.61
CA PRO A 148 23.03 -7.03 -21.68
C PRO A 148 22.78 -6.38 -23.05
N LEU A 149 22.48 -5.10 -23.06
CA LEU A 149 22.47 -4.21 -24.20
C LEU A 149 23.73 -3.36 -24.16
N GLN A 150 24.51 -3.40 -25.24
CA GLN A 150 25.62 -2.49 -25.43
C GLN A 150 25.09 -1.13 -25.90
N LEU A 151 25.31 -0.09 -25.10
CA LEU A 151 24.99 1.28 -25.45
C LEU A 151 26.27 1.99 -25.92
N TYR A 152 26.36 2.15 -27.24
CA TYR A 152 27.44 2.85 -27.98
C TYR A 152 28.85 2.27 -27.77
N ALA A 153 29.68 2.31 -28.83
CA ALA A 153 31.11 2.09 -28.70
C ALA A 153 31.79 3.37 -28.18
N ASP A 154 32.65 3.22 -27.18
CA ASP A 154 33.41 4.33 -26.58
C ASP A 154 34.49 4.80 -27.57
N ASP A 155 34.20 5.82 -28.37
CA ASP A 155 35.15 6.35 -29.35
C ASP A 155 36.37 6.96 -28.65
N THR A 156 37.57 6.46 -28.98
CA THR A 156 38.86 6.56 -28.26
C THR A 156 39.46 7.96 -28.06
N THR A 157 38.68 9.02 -28.22
CA THR A 157 39.12 10.39 -27.95
C THR A 157 39.22 10.66 -26.45
N GLU A 158 40.43 10.92 -25.96
CA GLU A 158 40.85 11.12 -24.56
C GLU A 158 40.21 12.35 -23.87
N ARG A 159 38.88 12.43 -23.83
CA ARG A 159 38.14 13.36 -22.97
C ARG A 159 37.13 12.53 -22.20
N ARG A 160 37.30 12.45 -20.86
CA ARG A 160 36.30 11.89 -19.92
C ARG A 160 34.92 12.45 -20.25
N ARG A 161 34.11 11.72 -21.03
CA ARG A 161 32.70 12.04 -21.26
C ARG A 161 31.91 11.67 -19.97
N PRO A 162 30.87 12.42 -19.61
CA PRO A 162 30.07 12.07 -18.44
C PRO A 162 29.38 10.72 -18.68
N GLN A 163 29.54 9.77 -17.75
CA GLN A 163 28.76 8.52 -17.76
C GLN A 163 27.28 8.86 -17.93
N VAL A 164 26.61 8.20 -18.89
CA VAL A 164 25.16 8.32 -19.01
C VAL A 164 24.55 7.80 -17.71
N ALA A 165 23.74 8.63 -17.06
CA ALA A 165 23.04 8.22 -15.86
C ALA A 165 21.92 7.25 -16.27
N HIS A 166 21.81 6.14 -15.56
CA HIS A 166 20.72 5.17 -15.72
C HIS A 166 19.88 5.11 -14.46
N ILE A 167 18.61 4.78 -14.61
CA ILE A 167 17.67 4.62 -13.51
C ILE A 167 16.83 3.36 -13.73
N THR A 168 16.64 2.61 -12.64
CA THR A 168 15.67 1.51 -12.62
C THR A 168 14.29 2.07 -12.32
N VAL A 169 13.34 1.94 -13.24
CA VAL A 169 11.94 2.32 -13.01
C VAL A 169 11.08 1.08 -12.85
N ILE A 170 10.30 1.04 -11.78
CA ILE A 170 9.31 0.01 -11.53
C ILE A 170 7.95 0.58 -11.94
N ASP A 171 7.28 -0.11 -12.84
CA ASP A 171 5.94 0.17 -13.31
C ASP A 171 5.02 -1.05 -13.13
N VAL A 172 3.70 -0.87 -13.25
CA VAL A 172 2.72 -1.97 -13.21
C VAL A 172 3.02 -3.03 -14.29
N SER A 173 3.55 -2.59 -15.43
CA SER A 173 3.94 -3.45 -16.56
C SER A 173 5.29 -4.15 -16.39
N GLY A 174 6.09 -3.84 -15.35
CA GLY A 174 7.36 -4.50 -15.09
C GLY A 174 8.47 -3.57 -14.59
N VAL A 175 9.70 -4.06 -14.65
CA VAL A 175 10.92 -3.36 -14.22
C VAL A 175 11.76 -3.02 -15.44
N TYR A 176 12.18 -1.75 -15.52
CA TYR A 176 12.90 -1.20 -16.67
C TYR A 176 14.19 -0.52 -16.21
N GLU A 177 15.26 -0.68 -16.98
CA GLU A 177 16.47 0.11 -16.82
C GLU A 177 16.63 1.03 -18.03
N LEU A 178 16.62 2.34 -17.77
CA LEU A 178 16.53 3.37 -18.81
C LEU A 178 17.63 4.41 -18.61
N PRO A 179 18.23 4.93 -19.69
CA PRO A 179 18.98 6.18 -19.66
C PRO A 179 18.08 7.32 -19.18
N ILE A 180 18.63 8.21 -18.35
CA ILE A 180 17.92 9.38 -17.82
C ILE A 180 18.67 10.68 -18.11
N ASN A 181 17.93 11.64 -18.67
CA ASN A 181 18.37 13.00 -18.93
C ASN A 181 17.72 13.95 -17.92
N TRP A 182 18.50 14.47 -16.98
CA TRP A 182 18.04 15.42 -15.96
C TRP A 182 17.79 16.81 -16.56
N CYS A 183 16.74 17.49 -16.09
CA CYS A 183 16.46 18.87 -16.47
C CYS A 183 17.54 19.81 -15.91
N GLN A 184 18.04 20.71 -16.76
CA GLN A 184 19.10 21.66 -16.40
C GLN A 184 18.61 23.13 -16.37
N CYS A 185 17.30 23.39 -16.52
CA CYS A 185 16.75 24.74 -16.44
C CYS A 185 16.96 25.39 -15.07
N GLU A 186 16.90 24.59 -14.00
CA GLU A 186 17.24 25.02 -12.64
C GLU A 186 18.34 24.09 -12.09
N PRO A 187 19.63 24.47 -12.19
CA PRO A 187 20.75 23.59 -11.82
C PRO A 187 20.77 23.13 -10.35
N MET A 188 20.04 23.83 -9.47
CA MET A 188 19.91 23.51 -8.05
C MET A 188 18.67 22.63 -7.74
N ALA A 189 17.83 22.34 -8.75
CA ALA A 189 16.64 21.53 -8.54
C ALA A 189 17.03 20.09 -8.16
N ALA A 190 16.50 19.62 -7.03
CA ALA A 190 16.80 18.29 -6.54
C ALA A 190 16.18 17.21 -7.46
N HIS A 191 16.98 16.23 -7.89
CA HIS A 191 16.57 15.15 -8.80
C HIS A 191 15.30 14.42 -8.34
N HIS A 192 15.12 14.21 -7.03
CA HIS A 192 13.95 13.54 -6.48
C HIS A 192 12.64 14.34 -6.69
N LYS A 193 12.72 15.68 -6.80
CA LYS A 193 11.57 16.53 -7.14
C LYS A 193 11.25 16.46 -8.63
N GLN A 194 12.25 16.50 -9.50
CA GLN A 194 12.06 16.31 -10.94
C GLN A 194 11.36 14.98 -11.25
N LEU A 195 11.73 13.90 -10.54
CA LEU A 195 11.03 12.63 -10.62
C LEU A 195 9.56 12.75 -10.22
N LEU A 196 9.27 13.39 -9.07
CA LEU A 196 7.89 13.57 -8.59
C LEU A 196 7.04 14.38 -9.57
N ASP A 197 7.59 15.43 -10.17
CA ASP A 197 6.91 16.25 -11.17
C ASP A 197 6.52 15.42 -12.41
N MET A 198 7.34 14.42 -12.74
CA MET A 198 7.09 13.44 -13.80
C MET A 198 6.28 12.21 -13.35
N ARG A 199 5.61 12.27 -12.19
CA ARG A 199 4.84 11.16 -11.59
C ARG A 199 5.67 9.88 -11.32
N LEU A 200 6.96 10.07 -11.02
CA LEU A 200 7.87 9.04 -10.57
C LEU A 200 8.23 9.29 -9.10
N TYR A 201 7.88 8.35 -8.23
CA TYR A 201 8.23 8.41 -6.83
C TYR A 201 9.69 7.94 -6.61
N PRO A 202 10.55 8.76 -6.00
CA PRO A 202 11.97 8.46 -5.86
C PRO A 202 12.20 7.36 -4.82
N GLY A 203 13.03 6.37 -5.17
CA GLY A 203 13.50 5.35 -4.24
C GLY A 203 14.36 5.94 -3.12
N SER A 204 15.08 7.03 -3.37
CA SER A 204 15.89 7.73 -2.37
C SER A 204 15.94 9.24 -2.67
N GLN A 205 16.17 10.06 -1.63
CA GLN A 205 16.09 11.52 -1.76
C GLN A 205 17.39 12.18 -2.24
N LYS A 206 18.55 11.61 -1.90
CA LYS A 206 19.87 12.22 -2.18
C LYS A 206 20.35 11.96 -3.61
N ALA A 207 20.31 10.71 -4.04
CA ALA A 207 20.79 10.27 -5.35
C ALA A 207 19.92 9.09 -5.83
N PRO A 208 18.72 9.37 -6.39
CA PRO A 208 17.81 8.32 -6.81
C PRO A 208 18.40 7.53 -7.99
N ARG A 209 18.56 6.22 -7.79
CA ARG A 209 18.87 5.24 -8.85
C ARG A 209 17.71 4.29 -9.15
N THR A 210 16.64 4.42 -8.37
CA THR A 210 15.42 3.65 -8.53
C THR A 210 14.24 4.59 -8.35
N ALA A 211 13.22 4.44 -9.19
CA ALA A 211 11.97 5.16 -9.08
C ALA A 211 10.79 4.22 -9.30
N PHE A 212 9.64 4.59 -8.76
CA PHE A 212 8.39 3.86 -8.91
C PHE A 212 7.39 4.76 -9.62
N THR A 213 6.69 4.27 -10.64
CA THR A 213 5.55 5.04 -11.17
C THR A 213 4.51 5.24 -10.07
N PHE A 214 3.76 6.34 -10.11
CA PHE A 214 2.62 6.50 -9.20
C PHE A 214 1.62 5.35 -9.39
N ASP A 215 1.51 4.84 -10.61
CA ASP A 215 0.58 3.77 -10.96
C ASP A 215 0.96 2.45 -10.29
N VAL A 216 2.25 2.07 -10.22
CA VAL A 216 2.63 0.83 -9.51
C VAL A 216 2.43 0.92 -8.00
N LEU A 217 2.59 2.11 -7.43
CA LEU A 217 2.31 2.34 -6.01
C LEU A 217 0.81 2.30 -5.73
N ASN A 218 -0.01 2.88 -6.60
CA ASN A 218 -1.46 2.83 -6.50
C ASN A 218 -2.00 1.41 -6.71
N ASP A 219 -1.53 0.68 -7.73
CA ASP A 219 -1.88 -0.73 -7.98
C ASP A 219 -1.51 -1.59 -6.77
N PHE A 220 -0.33 -1.38 -6.19
CA PHE A 220 0.06 -2.07 -4.96
C PHE A 220 -0.87 -1.74 -3.78
N MET A 221 -1.25 -0.47 -3.57
CA MET A 221 -2.18 -0.10 -2.51
C MET A 221 -3.53 -0.81 -2.66
N VAL A 222 -4.07 -0.87 -3.88
CA VAL A 222 -5.34 -1.56 -4.16
C VAL A 222 -5.19 -3.08 -3.95
N ALA A 223 -4.14 -3.70 -4.51
CA ALA A 223 -3.87 -5.12 -4.33
C ALA A 223 -3.69 -5.49 -2.85
N ASN A 224 -3.03 -4.65 -2.06
CA ASN A 224 -2.83 -4.87 -0.64
C ASN A 224 -4.13 -4.67 0.17
N LEU A 225 -4.83 -3.56 -0.02
CA LEU A 225 -6.02 -3.24 0.79
C LEU A 225 -7.24 -4.08 0.43
N GLU A 226 -7.47 -4.35 -0.86
CA GLU A 226 -8.63 -5.10 -1.33
C GLU A 226 -8.37 -6.60 -1.30
N THR A 227 -7.27 -7.06 -1.89
CA THR A 227 -6.96 -8.50 -2.05
C THR A 227 -5.95 -9.06 -1.04
N LYS A 228 -5.52 -8.26 -0.06
CA LYS A 228 -4.60 -8.67 1.02
C LYS A 228 -3.25 -9.19 0.52
N VAL A 229 -2.86 -8.80 -0.70
CA VAL A 229 -1.60 -9.24 -1.31
C VAL A 229 -0.42 -8.74 -0.48
N ALA A 230 0.38 -9.67 0.01
CA ALA A 230 1.60 -9.35 0.74
C ALA A 230 2.63 -8.66 -0.19
N PRO A 231 3.43 -7.70 0.30
CA PRO A 231 4.39 -6.97 -0.53
C PRO A 231 5.34 -7.87 -1.34
N ASN A 232 5.76 -9.01 -0.77
CA ASN A 232 6.67 -9.95 -1.44
C ASN A 232 5.97 -10.70 -2.58
N ALA A 233 4.69 -11.07 -2.41
CA ALA A 233 3.92 -11.69 -3.48
C ALA A 233 3.73 -10.71 -4.66
N TYR A 234 3.47 -9.44 -4.35
CA TYR A 234 3.39 -8.39 -5.37
C TYR A 234 4.72 -8.14 -6.09
N TRP A 235 5.84 -8.12 -5.36
CA TRP A 235 7.17 -8.02 -5.97
C TRP A 235 7.46 -9.18 -6.93
N ARG A 236 7.15 -10.42 -6.52
CA ARG A 236 7.28 -11.60 -7.40
C ARG A 236 6.38 -11.52 -8.63
N ARG A 237 5.18 -10.94 -8.52
CA ARG A 237 4.32 -10.66 -9.69
C ARG A 237 5.06 -9.73 -10.66
N LEU A 238 5.59 -8.60 -10.19
CA LEU A 238 6.33 -7.66 -11.04
C LEU A 238 7.53 -8.33 -11.73
N MET A 239 8.26 -9.19 -11.01
CA MET A 239 9.37 -9.95 -11.59
C MET A 239 8.89 -10.84 -12.76
N ARG A 240 7.81 -11.59 -12.56
CA ARG A 240 7.28 -12.50 -13.60
C ARG A 240 6.67 -11.78 -14.80
N VAL A 241 6.01 -10.65 -14.57
CA VAL A 241 5.46 -9.80 -15.65
C VAL A 241 6.59 -9.19 -16.48
N THR A 242 7.72 -8.86 -15.86
CA THR A 242 8.90 -8.34 -16.57
C THR A 242 9.58 -9.43 -17.39
N ASN A 243 9.84 -10.59 -16.76
CA ASN A 243 10.45 -11.75 -17.41
C ASN A 243 9.91 -13.04 -16.80
N THR A 244 9.13 -13.77 -17.59
CA THR A 244 8.48 -15.01 -17.13
C THR A 244 9.46 -16.19 -17.06
N ILE A 245 10.46 -16.24 -17.94
CA ILE A 245 11.39 -17.37 -18.09
C ILE A 245 12.53 -17.26 -17.08
N HIS A 246 13.12 -16.07 -16.95
CA HIS A 246 14.28 -15.79 -16.10
C HIS A 246 14.03 -14.59 -15.18
N PRO A 247 13.12 -14.69 -14.19
CA PRO A 247 12.81 -13.57 -13.30
C PRO A 247 13.98 -13.13 -12.39
N ASP A 248 14.99 -13.98 -12.23
CA ASP A 248 16.19 -13.78 -11.43
C ASP A 248 17.17 -12.74 -12.01
N VAL A 249 17.06 -12.39 -13.30
CA VAL A 249 17.84 -11.32 -13.92
C VAL A 249 17.46 -9.93 -13.39
N ILE A 250 16.30 -9.82 -12.73
CA ILE A 250 15.75 -8.56 -12.24
C ILE A 250 16.36 -8.25 -10.88
N PRO A 251 16.96 -7.06 -10.70
CA PRO A 251 17.57 -6.71 -9.43
C PRO A 251 16.53 -6.60 -8.32
N ASP A 252 16.83 -7.16 -7.15
CA ASP A 252 15.92 -7.06 -5.99
C ASP A 252 15.76 -5.60 -5.56
N ARG A 253 14.53 -5.10 -5.64
CA ARG A 253 14.09 -3.78 -5.14
C ARG A 253 12.92 -3.88 -4.18
N TYR A 254 12.73 -5.05 -3.55
CA TYR A 254 11.66 -5.31 -2.59
C TYR A 254 11.69 -4.35 -1.39
N ARG A 255 12.89 -4.05 -0.87
CA ARG A 255 13.07 -3.14 0.27
C ARG A 255 12.71 -1.70 -0.09
N GLU A 256 13.02 -1.29 -1.31
CA GLU A 256 12.65 -0.02 -1.89
C GLU A 256 11.14 0.05 -2.10
N LEU A 257 10.52 -0.99 -2.67
CA LEU A 257 9.06 -1.08 -2.84
C LEU A 257 8.34 -0.90 -1.51
N THR A 258 8.70 -1.69 -0.50
CA THR A 258 8.06 -1.61 0.83
C THR A 258 8.23 -0.23 1.48
N ARG A 259 9.41 0.38 1.39
CA ARG A 259 9.66 1.74 1.89
C ARG A 259 8.87 2.79 1.13
N CYS A 260 8.89 2.75 -0.20
CA CYS A 260 8.19 3.73 -1.04
C CYS A 260 6.67 3.58 -0.88
N ALA A 261 6.15 2.35 -0.84
CA ALA A 261 4.74 2.08 -0.55
C ALA A 261 4.31 2.63 0.81
N ARG A 262 5.16 2.47 1.85
CA ARG A 262 4.94 3.06 3.18
C ARG A 262 4.82 4.58 3.14
N GLN A 263 5.76 5.24 2.46
CA GLN A 263 5.77 6.70 2.34
C GLN A 263 4.59 7.19 1.49
N TRP A 264 4.30 6.48 0.40
CA TRP A 264 3.17 6.75 -0.49
C TRP A 264 1.84 6.67 0.25
N LEU A 265 1.64 5.61 1.04
CA LEU A 265 0.49 5.45 1.91
C LEU A 265 0.34 6.67 2.84
N ARG A 266 1.42 7.12 3.48
CA ARG A 266 1.38 8.31 4.36
C ARG A 266 0.98 9.58 3.60
N LEU A 267 1.58 9.84 2.44
CA LEU A 267 1.32 11.04 1.65
C LEU A 267 -0.11 11.07 1.09
N THR A 268 -0.54 9.98 0.46
CA THR A 268 -1.90 9.86 -0.10
C THR A 268 -2.97 9.90 0.99
N THR A 269 -2.71 9.29 2.15
CA THR A 269 -3.60 9.40 3.32
C THR A 269 -3.78 10.86 3.74
N ARG A 270 -2.68 11.62 3.88
CA ARG A 270 -2.74 13.05 4.25
C ARG A 270 -3.50 13.85 3.20
N GLN A 271 -3.18 13.65 1.92
CA GLN A 271 -3.85 14.32 0.81
C GLN A 271 -5.36 14.06 0.82
N GLN A 272 -5.80 12.81 1.05
CA GLN A 272 -7.22 12.43 1.11
C GLN A 272 -7.97 13.09 2.28
N HIS A 273 -7.29 13.47 3.36
CA HIS A 273 -7.88 14.16 4.52
C HIS A 273 -7.72 15.68 4.43
N GLY A 274 -7.32 16.21 3.27
CA GLY A 274 -7.08 17.65 3.10
C GLY A 274 -5.89 18.16 3.91
N HIS A 275 -4.99 17.29 4.36
CA HIS A 275 -3.75 17.69 5.03
C HIS A 275 -2.69 18.05 3.98
N GLY A 276 -1.98 19.14 4.19
CA GLY A 276 -1.03 19.73 3.23
C GLY A 276 -1.23 21.22 2.99
N TYR A 277 -2.33 21.81 3.47
CA TYR A 277 -2.63 23.25 3.33
C TYR A 277 -2.13 24.11 4.50
N GLY A 278 -1.38 23.54 5.44
CA GLY A 278 -0.75 24.28 6.54
C GLY A 278 -1.59 24.41 7.82
N LEU A 279 -2.71 23.68 7.93
CA LEU A 279 -3.58 23.65 9.11
C LEU A 279 -3.03 22.68 10.18
N HIS A 280 -1.86 22.98 10.74
CA HIS A 280 -1.09 22.04 11.56
C HIS A 280 -1.87 21.44 12.75
N ASP A 281 -2.71 22.24 13.41
CA ASP A 281 -3.50 21.80 14.57
C ASP A 281 -4.53 20.72 14.17
N GLU A 282 -5.16 20.86 13.01
CA GLU A 282 -6.09 19.85 12.48
C GLU A 282 -5.33 18.60 12.02
N GLU A 283 -4.16 18.76 11.41
CA GLU A 283 -3.35 17.63 10.94
C GLU A 283 -2.81 16.76 12.08
N THR A 284 -2.53 17.37 13.23
CA THR A 284 -1.97 16.71 14.41
C THR A 284 -3.02 16.32 15.46
N ALA A 285 -4.29 16.63 15.21
CA ALA A 285 -5.39 16.22 16.07
C ALA A 285 -5.47 14.68 16.18
N VAL A 286 -5.89 14.20 17.35
CA VAL A 286 -6.07 12.77 17.60
C VAL A 286 -7.11 12.21 16.64
N GLY A 287 -6.74 11.16 15.90
CA GLY A 287 -7.63 10.55 14.92
C GLY A 287 -7.88 11.38 13.64
N SER A 288 -7.06 12.41 13.36
CA SER A 288 -7.20 13.24 12.15
C SER A 288 -7.19 12.46 10.82
N LEU A 289 -6.59 11.27 10.81
CA LEU A 289 -6.48 10.37 9.66
C LEU A 289 -7.42 9.15 9.71
N ALA A 290 -8.42 9.18 10.60
CA ALA A 290 -9.35 8.09 10.84
C ALA A 290 -10.80 8.53 10.58
N PRO A 291 -11.34 8.30 9.37
CA PRO A 291 -12.74 8.54 9.10
C PRO A 291 -13.61 7.61 9.95
N PHE A 292 -14.63 8.16 10.59
CA PHE A 292 -15.56 7.39 11.42
C PHE A 292 -16.93 7.22 10.74
N CYS A 293 -17.75 6.32 11.28
CA CYS A 293 -19.08 6.02 10.80
C CYS A 293 -19.98 7.28 10.69
N MET A 294 -20.42 7.59 9.46
CA MET A 294 -21.27 8.77 9.19
C MET A 294 -22.71 8.65 9.74
N ALA A 295 -23.19 7.43 9.99
CA ALA A 295 -24.53 7.18 10.53
C ALA A 295 -24.59 7.24 12.06
N CYS A 296 -23.45 7.29 12.74
CA CYS A 296 -23.39 7.43 14.18
C CYS A 296 -23.55 8.89 14.61
N PRO A 297 -24.21 9.16 15.75
CA PRO A 297 -24.41 10.52 16.25
C PRO A 297 -23.06 11.20 16.53
N GLN A 298 -22.81 12.34 15.88
CA GLN A 298 -21.58 13.12 16.01
C GLN A 298 -21.93 14.61 16.17
N PRO A 299 -21.91 15.14 17.41
CA PRO A 299 -22.17 16.55 17.69
C PRO A 299 -21.26 17.46 16.85
N GLY A 300 -21.85 18.50 16.25
CA GLY A 300 -21.13 19.44 15.39
C GLY A 300 -20.79 18.91 13.98
N LYS A 301 -21.18 17.68 13.64
CA LYS A 301 -21.00 17.11 12.30
C LYS A 301 -22.31 16.73 11.62
N ASN A 302 -23.10 15.87 12.25
CA ASN A 302 -24.33 15.31 11.66
C ASN A 302 -25.55 15.36 12.58
N LEU A 303 -25.44 16.06 13.71
CA LEU A 303 -26.56 16.34 14.61
C LEU A 303 -26.96 17.82 14.50
N PRO A 304 -28.27 18.16 14.52
CA PRO A 304 -28.75 19.54 14.55
C PRO A 304 -28.33 20.24 15.84
N GLU A 305 -28.26 21.57 15.90
CA GLU A 305 -27.75 22.28 17.10
C GLU A 305 -28.55 22.01 18.39
N ASP A 306 -29.86 21.78 18.26
CA ASP A 306 -30.80 21.49 19.35
C ASP A 306 -30.98 20.00 19.64
N TRP A 307 -30.08 19.14 19.12
CA TRP A 307 -30.18 17.68 19.22
C TRP A 307 -30.39 17.19 20.66
N LYS A 308 -29.79 17.84 21.66
CA LYS A 308 -29.90 17.46 23.09
C LYS A 308 -31.34 17.52 23.62
N ASN A 309 -32.19 18.35 23.01
CA ASN A 309 -33.59 18.54 23.42
C ASN A 309 -34.56 17.77 22.51
N THR A 310 -34.05 17.01 21.55
CA THR A 310 -34.86 16.38 20.51
C THR A 310 -35.07 14.89 20.81
N GLY A 311 -36.31 14.54 21.16
CA GLY A 311 -36.78 13.18 21.39
C GLY A 311 -36.09 12.42 22.54
N PRO A 312 -36.23 11.08 22.60
CA PRO A 312 -35.65 10.29 23.67
C PRO A 312 -34.11 10.34 23.71
N LYS A 313 -33.53 10.37 24.93
CA LYS A 313 -32.06 10.46 25.13
C LYS A 313 -31.29 9.40 24.36
N TRP A 314 -31.83 8.19 24.29
CA TRP A 314 -31.17 7.05 23.67
C TRP A 314 -30.96 7.18 22.16
N MET A 315 -31.68 8.07 21.47
CA MET A 315 -31.42 8.34 20.04
C MET A 315 -30.03 8.92 19.82
N HIS A 316 -29.46 9.56 20.85
CA HIS A 316 -28.16 10.19 20.83
C HIS A 316 -27.09 9.35 21.52
N TYR A 317 -27.37 8.07 21.77
CA TYR A 317 -26.37 7.16 22.32
C TYR A 317 -25.46 6.62 21.22
N GLN A 318 -24.17 6.56 21.56
CA GLN A 318 -23.20 5.86 20.74
C GLN A 318 -23.18 4.39 21.13
N HIS A 319 -23.28 3.48 20.15
CA HIS A 319 -23.18 2.05 20.40
C HIS A 319 -21.78 1.59 20.02
N LEU A 320 -21.02 1.12 21.00
CA LEU A 320 -19.62 0.72 20.85
C LEU A 320 -19.43 -0.71 21.34
N VAL A 321 -18.71 -1.52 20.59
CA VAL A 321 -18.27 -2.85 21.02
C VAL A 321 -16.77 -2.80 21.29
N LEU A 322 -16.33 -3.48 22.34
CA LEU A 322 -14.93 -3.65 22.71
C LEU A 322 -14.60 -5.15 22.71
N ASP A 323 -13.55 -5.52 21.99
CA ASP A 323 -13.11 -6.91 21.90
C ASP A 323 -11.61 -7.05 21.56
N GLY A 324 -11.03 -8.20 21.90
CA GLY A 324 -9.64 -8.58 21.71
C GLY A 324 -9.42 -9.61 20.59
N ASN A 325 -8.49 -9.33 19.69
CA ASN A 325 -8.06 -10.24 18.63
C ASN A 325 -6.63 -10.77 18.86
N PHE A 326 -6.51 -12.06 19.17
CA PHE A 326 -5.24 -12.74 19.47
C PHE A 326 -4.49 -13.30 18.25
N LYS A 327 -5.05 -13.18 17.03
CA LYS A 327 -4.36 -13.57 15.79
C LYS A 327 -3.41 -12.48 15.31
N GLN A 328 -3.65 -11.22 15.69
CA GLN A 328 -2.85 -10.05 15.29
C GLN A 328 -1.56 -9.91 16.12
N GLN A 329 -0.69 -10.90 16.05
CA GLN A 329 0.55 -10.95 16.81
C GLN A 329 1.68 -10.15 16.13
N ASN A 330 2.72 -9.80 16.89
CA ASN A 330 3.93 -9.17 16.36
C ASN A 330 5.17 -9.69 17.10
N LEU A 331 6.22 -10.04 16.36
CA LEU A 331 7.49 -10.47 16.93
C LEU A 331 8.33 -9.30 17.42
N HIS A 332 9.26 -9.58 18.34
CA HIS A 332 10.28 -8.61 18.71
C HIS A 332 11.16 -8.22 17.53
N MET A 333 11.39 -6.92 17.38
CA MET A 333 12.30 -6.39 16.38
C MET A 333 13.75 -6.70 16.73
N ARG A 334 14.56 -7.05 15.72
CA ARG A 334 16.01 -7.20 15.88
C ARG A 334 16.72 -5.87 16.16
N ARG A 335 16.18 -4.76 15.65
CA ARG A 335 16.78 -3.41 15.66
C ARG A 335 15.72 -2.33 15.92
N PRO A 336 15.14 -2.26 17.15
CA PRO A 336 14.10 -1.31 17.49
C PRO A 336 14.53 0.16 17.36
N GLU A 337 15.82 0.46 17.47
CA GLU A 337 16.39 1.80 17.35
C GLU A 337 16.22 2.43 15.96
N ASN A 338 15.95 1.60 14.93
CA ASN A 338 15.69 2.05 13.57
C ASN A 338 14.19 2.14 13.23
N ASP A 339 13.30 1.81 14.18
CA ASP A 339 11.86 1.87 13.95
C ASP A 339 11.38 3.33 13.98
N VAL A 340 10.67 3.73 12.93
CA VAL A 340 10.14 5.08 12.78
C VAL A 340 8.65 4.97 12.53
N GLY A 341 7.81 5.63 13.32
CA GLY A 341 6.36 5.73 13.13
C GLY A 341 5.95 7.01 12.39
N PHE A 342 4.91 6.95 11.57
CA PHE A 342 4.44 8.09 10.77
C PHE A 342 3.15 8.72 11.27
N ALA A 343 2.25 7.94 11.85
CA ALA A 343 0.90 8.36 12.23
C ALA A 343 0.52 7.95 13.66
N ASP A 344 1.50 7.88 14.57
CA ASP A 344 1.28 7.43 15.95
C ASP A 344 0.23 8.31 16.66
N GLY A 345 -0.88 7.69 17.06
CA GLY A 345 -2.04 8.38 17.65
C GLY A 345 -2.91 9.19 16.68
N LEU A 346 -2.54 9.34 15.40
CA LEU A 346 -3.28 10.14 14.41
C LEU A 346 -4.37 9.35 13.67
N ALA A 347 -4.39 8.02 13.80
CA ALA A 347 -5.34 7.14 13.13
C ALA A 347 -6.15 6.30 14.14
N TYR A 348 -6.36 5.00 13.91
CA TYR A 348 -7.14 4.13 14.79
C TYR A 348 -6.35 3.65 16.00
N THR A 349 -5.02 3.49 15.86
CA THR A 349 -4.17 3.06 16.95
C THR A 349 -3.92 4.18 17.97
N VAL A 350 -3.88 3.80 19.26
CA VAL A 350 -3.50 4.69 20.37
C VAL A 350 -2.11 5.28 20.18
N ASN A 351 -1.84 6.44 20.80
CA ASN A 351 -0.48 6.96 20.88
C ASN A 351 0.38 6.05 21.77
N LYS A 352 1.52 5.61 21.24
CA LYS A 352 2.36 4.60 21.88
C LYS A 352 2.89 5.04 23.24
N GLU A 353 3.45 6.25 23.33
CA GLU A 353 4.06 6.75 24.56
C GLU A 353 3.04 6.88 25.70
N LYS A 354 1.89 7.52 25.41
CA LYS A 354 0.79 7.65 26.38
C LYS A 354 0.26 6.30 26.83
N TYR A 355 0.13 5.35 25.90
CA TYR A 355 -0.33 4.00 26.20
C TYR A 355 0.67 3.23 27.08
N GLU A 356 1.96 3.27 26.76
CA GLU A 356 2.99 2.60 27.55
C GLU A 356 3.13 3.20 28.96
N ALA A 357 3.00 4.53 29.10
CA ALA A 357 2.94 5.20 30.40
C ALA A 357 1.74 4.75 31.24
N HIS A 358 0.56 4.64 30.63
CA HIS A 358 -0.63 4.08 31.29
C HIS A 358 -0.38 2.65 31.78
N LEU A 359 0.11 1.76 30.91
CA LEU A 359 0.38 0.37 31.27
C LEU A 359 1.39 0.26 32.42
N ALA A 360 2.46 1.07 32.40
CA ALA A 360 3.47 1.09 33.46
C ALA A 360 2.92 1.56 34.81
N SER A 361 1.88 2.41 34.81
CA SER A 361 1.24 2.93 36.02
C SER A 361 0.20 1.97 36.65
N THR A 362 -0.19 0.92 35.93
CA THR A 362 -1.27 0.02 36.37
C THR A 362 -0.78 -1.19 37.16
N GLU A 363 -1.41 -1.44 38.31
CA GLU A 363 -1.22 -2.65 39.11
C GLU A 363 -2.05 -3.82 38.53
N ASN A 364 -1.45 -5.02 38.46
CA ASN A 364 -2.16 -6.22 37.99
C ASN A 364 -3.08 -6.78 39.08
N ASN A 365 -4.30 -6.25 39.18
CA ASN A 365 -5.32 -6.79 40.09
C ASN A 365 -6.26 -7.72 39.33
N TYR A 366 -5.98 -9.03 39.38
CA TYR A 366 -6.90 -10.05 38.88
C TYR A 366 -8.00 -10.29 39.92
N ALA A 367 -9.17 -9.70 39.70
CA ALA A 367 -10.36 -10.08 40.46
C ALA A 367 -10.78 -11.51 40.04
N ARG A 368 -11.08 -12.37 41.01
CA ARG A 368 -11.61 -13.72 40.75
C ARG A 368 -12.97 -13.58 40.06
N SER A 369 -13.15 -14.24 38.91
CA SER A 369 -14.45 -14.23 38.21
C SER A 369 -15.55 -14.75 39.14
N THR A 370 -16.62 -13.98 39.25
CA THR A 370 -17.85 -14.32 39.99
C THR A 370 -18.98 -14.77 39.05
N CYS A 371 -18.69 -14.94 37.76
CA CYS A 371 -19.63 -15.35 36.72
C CYS A 371 -19.24 -16.71 36.13
N ASN A 372 -20.25 -17.46 35.66
CA ASN A 372 -20.05 -18.74 34.98
C ASN A 372 -19.12 -18.58 33.76
N ASN A 373 -18.27 -19.59 33.57
CA ASN A 373 -17.58 -19.92 32.32
C ASN A 373 -16.76 -18.85 31.59
N HIS A 374 -15.96 -18.05 32.30
CA HIS A 374 -14.94 -17.21 31.67
C HIS A 374 -13.51 -17.70 31.96
N ARG A 375 -13.05 -18.64 31.14
CA ARG A 375 -11.62 -19.04 31.05
C ARG A 375 -10.77 -18.05 30.24
N ALA A 376 -11.38 -17.11 29.51
CA ALA A 376 -10.69 -16.15 28.64
C ALA A 376 -9.64 -15.29 29.37
N VAL A 377 -9.91 -14.92 30.64
CA VAL A 377 -9.04 -14.05 31.44
C VAL A 377 -7.83 -14.81 32.05
N GLN A 378 -7.72 -16.14 31.87
CA GLN A 378 -6.80 -16.97 32.67
C GLN A 378 -5.67 -17.67 31.91
N SER A 379 -5.54 -17.55 30.58
CA SER A 379 -4.43 -18.20 29.89
C SER A 379 -3.14 -17.35 29.94
N LYS A 380 -2.28 -17.63 30.93
CA LYS A 380 -0.87 -17.19 30.91
C LYS A 380 -0.10 -18.00 29.85
N ARG A 381 -0.30 -17.70 28.56
CA ARG A 381 0.62 -18.20 27.52
C ARG A 381 1.86 -17.33 27.55
N HIS A 382 2.97 -17.87 28.07
CA HIS A 382 4.27 -17.22 28.00
C HIS A 382 4.75 -17.20 26.55
N THR A 383 4.72 -16.02 25.92
CA THR A 383 5.16 -15.82 24.53
C THR A 383 6.35 -14.86 24.51
N ASN A 384 7.50 -15.28 25.06
CA ASN A 384 8.70 -14.43 25.19
C ASN A 384 9.27 -13.95 23.84
N HIS A 385 8.85 -14.54 22.73
CA HIS A 385 9.27 -14.15 21.37
C HIS A 385 8.34 -13.08 20.75
N LEU A 386 7.17 -12.81 21.35
CA LEU A 386 6.19 -11.85 20.85
C LEU A 386 6.31 -10.53 21.61
N GLN A 387 6.38 -9.44 20.84
CA GLN A 387 6.23 -8.08 21.35
C GLN A 387 4.77 -7.71 21.59
N SER A 388 3.86 -8.29 20.79
CA SER A 388 2.41 -8.14 20.93
C SER A 388 1.75 -9.50 20.74
N THR A 389 0.83 -9.84 21.65
CA THR A 389 0.06 -11.10 21.65
C THR A 389 -1.26 -10.99 20.88
N GLY A 390 -1.58 -9.80 20.37
CA GLY A 390 -2.85 -9.49 19.72
C GLY A 390 -3.13 -7.99 19.75
N ILE A 391 -4.34 -7.59 19.39
CA ILE A 391 -4.83 -6.22 19.53
C ILE A 391 -6.16 -6.21 20.27
N VAL A 392 -6.49 -5.12 20.94
CA VAL A 392 -7.85 -4.81 21.41
C VAL A 392 -8.34 -3.60 20.64
N SER A 393 -9.61 -3.55 20.27
CA SER A 393 -10.18 -2.34 19.67
C SER A 393 -11.61 -2.06 20.09
N VAL A 394 -12.01 -0.82 19.84
CA VAL A 394 -13.40 -0.38 19.92
C VAL A 394 -13.91 -0.08 18.52
N ALA A 395 -15.11 -0.55 18.20
CA ALA A 395 -15.81 -0.24 16.95
C ALA A 395 -17.26 0.14 17.23
N CYS A 396 -17.90 0.81 16.28
CA CYS A 396 -19.35 1.00 16.30
C CYS A 396 -20.06 -0.36 16.21
N ALA A 397 -20.88 -0.68 17.21
CA ALA A 397 -21.60 -1.95 17.28
C ALA A 397 -22.68 -2.11 16.18
N ARG A 398 -23.22 -1.00 15.65
CA ARG A 398 -24.28 -1.02 14.63
C ARG A 398 -23.76 -1.18 13.21
N HIS A 399 -22.69 -0.44 12.89
CA HIS A 399 -22.23 -0.28 11.52
C HIS A 399 -20.81 -0.83 11.31
N GLY A 400 -20.05 -1.14 12.36
CA GLY A 400 -18.73 -1.76 12.22
C GLY A 400 -17.64 -0.79 11.76
N GLY A 401 -17.75 0.49 12.12
CA GLY A 401 -16.69 1.47 11.95
C GLY A 401 -15.73 1.43 13.15
N PHE A 402 -14.44 1.16 12.92
CA PHE A 402 -13.42 1.28 13.96
C PHE A 402 -13.39 2.70 14.52
N VAL A 403 -13.27 2.84 15.84
CA VAL A 403 -13.23 4.15 16.50
C VAL A 403 -11.82 4.73 16.41
N PRO A 404 -11.65 6.02 16.04
CA PRO A 404 -10.35 6.66 16.05
C PRO A 404 -9.65 6.57 17.41
N ASN A 405 -8.33 6.36 17.39
CA ASN A 405 -7.48 6.26 18.57
C ASN A 405 -7.91 5.22 19.62
N ALA A 406 -8.67 4.19 19.22
CA ALA A 406 -9.22 3.16 20.11
C ALA A 406 -8.81 1.73 19.72
N THR A 407 -7.61 1.56 19.16
CA THR A 407 -6.95 0.26 18.93
C THR A 407 -5.61 0.21 19.64
N ALA A 408 -5.32 -0.85 20.40
CA ALA A 408 -4.05 -0.98 21.12
C ALA A 408 -3.49 -2.41 21.08
N ASP A 409 -2.17 -2.54 21.17
CA ASP A 409 -1.49 -3.83 21.26
C ASP A 409 -1.70 -4.50 22.63
N LEU A 410 -1.95 -5.80 22.63
CA LEU A 410 -2.02 -6.64 23.83
C LEU A 410 -0.61 -7.12 24.22
N LYS A 411 -0.03 -6.55 25.28
CA LYS A 411 1.33 -6.89 25.73
C LYS A 411 1.44 -8.25 26.45
N ALA A 412 0.37 -8.69 27.13
CA ALA A 412 0.32 -9.99 27.81
C ALA A 412 -1.13 -10.38 28.13
N GLY A 413 -1.84 -10.95 27.16
CA GLY A 413 -3.25 -11.31 27.30
C GLY A 413 -4.20 -10.12 27.45
N GLU A 414 -5.48 -10.38 27.72
CA GLU A 414 -6.53 -9.38 27.96
C GLU A 414 -6.48 -8.81 29.38
N LYS A 415 -5.38 -8.14 29.72
CA LYS A 415 -5.39 -7.30 30.92
C LYS A 415 -6.39 -6.18 30.72
N GLN A 416 -7.24 -5.94 31.73
CA GLN A 416 -8.23 -4.86 31.71
C GLN A 416 -7.60 -3.49 31.45
N ALA A 417 -6.33 -3.29 31.80
CA ALA A 417 -5.59 -2.05 31.51
C ALA A 417 -5.54 -1.73 30.00
N ASN A 418 -5.46 -2.75 29.13
CA ASN A 418 -5.48 -2.55 27.68
C ASN A 418 -6.87 -2.07 27.23
N SER A 419 -7.93 -2.75 27.69
CA SER A 419 -9.32 -2.41 27.42
C SER A 419 -9.68 -1.02 27.96
N ASP A 420 -9.20 -0.66 29.16
CA ASP A 420 -9.39 0.64 29.78
C ASP A 420 -8.86 1.77 28.89
N ALA A 421 -7.68 1.59 28.28
CA ALA A 421 -7.08 2.62 27.43
C ALA A 421 -7.93 2.89 26.18
N VAL A 422 -8.33 1.85 25.47
CA VAL A 422 -9.13 2.01 24.25
C VAL A 422 -10.57 2.46 24.55
N ALA A 423 -11.16 2.03 25.66
CA ALA A 423 -12.48 2.50 26.10
C ALA A 423 -12.47 3.98 26.49
N SER A 424 -11.45 4.41 27.27
CA SER A 424 -11.23 5.81 27.63
C SER A 424 -11.11 6.68 26.38
N ASN A 425 -10.24 6.30 25.44
CA ASN A 425 -10.04 7.07 24.21
C ASN A 425 -11.30 7.11 23.33
N ALA A 426 -12.07 6.02 23.27
CA ALA A 426 -13.33 5.97 22.55
C ALA A 426 -14.39 6.90 23.17
N GLY A 427 -14.47 6.98 24.51
CA GLY A 427 -15.36 7.91 25.20
C GLY A 427 -15.04 9.38 24.86
N TRP A 428 -13.75 9.73 24.85
CA TRP A 428 -13.29 11.08 24.52
C TRP A 428 -13.41 11.47 23.04
N GLN A 429 -13.80 10.56 22.14
CA GLN A 429 -14.10 10.95 20.75
C GLN A 429 -15.33 11.86 20.68
N TRP A 430 -16.30 11.68 21.59
CA TRP A 430 -17.55 12.44 21.60
C TRP A 430 -17.97 12.83 23.02
N PRO A 431 -17.20 13.72 23.68
CA PRO A 431 -17.45 14.11 25.07
C PRO A 431 -18.76 14.88 25.27
N LEU A 432 -19.44 15.26 24.18
CA LEU A 432 -20.69 16.01 24.19
C LEU A 432 -21.94 15.13 24.10
N LEU A 433 -21.81 13.82 23.86
CA LEU A 433 -22.94 12.89 23.77
C LEU A 433 -23.59 12.63 25.13
N LEU A 434 -24.86 12.20 25.12
CA LEU A 434 -25.61 11.92 26.35
C LEU A 434 -25.24 10.58 26.98
N GLY A 435 -24.82 9.60 26.17
CA GLY A 435 -24.48 8.28 26.65
C GLY A 435 -23.81 7.40 25.61
N ILE A 436 -23.15 6.35 26.09
CA ILE A 436 -22.47 5.34 25.31
C ILE A 436 -22.91 3.97 25.83
N ILE A 437 -23.48 3.16 24.95
CA ILE A 437 -23.70 1.74 25.21
C ILE A 437 -22.43 1.00 24.81
N LEU A 438 -21.74 0.40 25.78
CA LEU A 438 -20.51 -0.35 25.57
C LEU A 438 -20.78 -1.85 25.72
N TYR A 439 -20.60 -2.59 24.64
CA TYR A 439 -20.71 -4.04 24.59
C TYR A 439 -19.33 -4.65 24.86
N TYR A 440 -19.26 -5.59 25.80
CA TYR A 440 -18.05 -6.36 26.08
C TYR A 440 -18.41 -7.71 26.69
N ASP A 441 -17.78 -8.79 26.26
CA ASP A 441 -18.06 -10.16 26.74
C ASP A 441 -18.04 -10.26 28.25
N ILE A 442 -17.00 -9.71 28.88
CA ILE A 442 -16.83 -9.75 30.33
C ILE A 442 -17.38 -8.49 31.02
N MET A 443 -18.34 -7.78 30.42
CA MET A 443 -18.85 -6.50 30.95
C MET A 443 -19.30 -6.59 32.41
N CYS A 444 -19.96 -7.69 32.79
CA CYS A 444 -20.42 -7.93 34.16
C CYS A 444 -19.29 -7.92 35.21
N GLN A 445 -18.05 -8.22 34.79
CA GLN A 445 -16.86 -8.16 35.64
C GLN A 445 -16.11 -6.83 35.46
N TYR A 446 -16.05 -6.35 34.21
CA TYR A 446 -15.29 -5.18 33.83
C TYR A 446 -15.84 -3.88 34.46
N ILE A 447 -17.17 -3.70 34.43
CA ILE A 447 -17.84 -2.46 34.84
C ILE A 447 -17.72 -2.18 36.34
N ILE A 448 -17.65 -3.22 37.18
CA ILE A 448 -17.65 -3.13 38.65
C ILE A 448 -16.60 -2.14 39.17
N ASN A 449 -15.42 -2.17 38.57
CA ASN A 449 -14.29 -1.34 38.98
C ASN A 449 -13.91 -0.28 37.94
N PHE A 450 -14.64 -0.16 36.83
CA PHE A 450 -14.29 0.76 35.75
C PHE A 450 -14.16 2.21 36.24
N ALA A 451 -15.19 2.75 36.90
CA ALA A 451 -15.15 4.11 37.44
C ALA A 451 -14.00 4.33 38.46
N LYS A 452 -13.70 3.31 39.27
CA LYS A 452 -12.56 3.36 40.22
C LYS A 452 -11.22 3.39 39.47
N ARG A 453 -11.07 2.59 38.41
CA ARG A 453 -9.85 2.57 37.57
C ARG A 453 -9.67 3.89 36.84
N MET A 454 -10.72 4.47 36.27
CA MET A 454 -10.69 5.80 35.65
C MET A 454 -10.27 6.87 36.66
N LYS A 455 -10.86 6.88 37.86
CA LYS A 455 -10.52 7.87 38.91
C LYS A 455 -9.10 7.70 39.48
N LYS A 456 -8.59 6.47 39.58
CA LYS A 456 -7.22 6.17 40.07
C LYS A 456 -6.16 6.47 39.00
N SER A 457 -6.51 6.36 37.72
CA SER A 457 -5.54 6.54 36.63
C SER A 457 -5.03 7.98 36.57
N LYS A 458 -3.74 8.13 36.23
CA LYS A 458 -3.13 9.42 35.91
C LYS A 458 -3.20 9.75 34.41
N HIS A 459 -3.54 8.75 33.59
CA HIS A 459 -3.44 8.82 32.14
C HIS A 459 -4.78 8.67 31.43
N LEU A 460 -5.78 8.10 32.10
CA LEU A 460 -7.11 7.83 31.55
C LEU A 460 -8.17 8.56 32.36
N SER A 461 -9.28 8.87 31.70
CA SER A 461 -10.47 9.44 32.31
C SER A 461 -11.67 9.14 31.44
N TRP A 462 -12.87 9.30 32.01
CA TRP A 462 -14.11 9.23 31.25
C TRP A 462 -14.71 10.64 31.16
N PRO A 463 -15.26 11.06 30.02
CA PRO A 463 -15.83 12.40 29.88
C PRO A 463 -17.01 12.61 30.84
N ASP A 464 -17.02 13.76 31.50
CA ASP A 464 -18.09 14.15 32.41
C ASP A 464 -19.41 14.33 31.65
N GLY A 465 -20.51 13.85 32.24
CA GLY A 465 -21.85 13.97 31.65
C GLY A 465 -22.19 12.93 30.58
N VAL A 466 -21.24 12.08 30.17
CA VAL A 466 -21.51 10.96 29.26
C VAL A 466 -21.83 9.70 30.06
N GLU A 467 -23.08 9.25 30.00
CA GLU A 467 -23.50 8.02 30.69
C GLU A 467 -22.87 6.77 30.05
N LEU A 468 -22.24 5.90 30.86
CA LEU A 468 -21.76 4.60 30.39
C LEU A 468 -22.79 3.51 30.69
N ILE A 469 -23.36 2.93 29.64
CA ILE A 469 -24.39 1.90 29.72
C ILE A 469 -23.73 0.55 29.37
N PRO A 470 -23.55 -0.35 30.36
CA PRO A 470 -22.90 -1.63 30.13
C PRO A 470 -23.81 -2.63 29.41
N ALA A 471 -23.29 -3.30 28.38
CA ALA A 471 -23.96 -4.37 27.66
C ALA A 471 -23.01 -5.57 27.41
N ILE A 472 -23.58 -6.75 27.18
CA ILE A 472 -22.86 -7.96 26.71
C ILE A 472 -23.48 -8.35 25.36
N GLY A 473 -22.68 -8.82 24.40
CA GLY A 473 -23.21 -9.31 23.12
C GLY A 473 -24.31 -10.37 23.31
N LEU A 474 -25.30 -10.41 22.41
CA LEU A 474 -26.44 -11.32 22.49
C LEU A 474 -26.01 -12.79 22.50
N PHE A 475 -25.00 -13.15 21.71
CA PHE A 475 -24.49 -14.52 21.72
C PHE A 475 -23.79 -14.84 23.05
N HIS A 476 -22.94 -13.93 23.53
CA HIS A 476 -22.17 -14.14 24.74
C HIS A 476 -23.00 -14.11 26.02
N VAL A 477 -24.04 -13.26 26.13
CA VAL A 477 -24.78 -13.05 27.38
C VAL A 477 -25.46 -14.32 27.90
N HIS A 478 -25.88 -15.22 27.01
CA HIS A 478 -26.48 -16.51 27.37
C HIS A 478 -25.49 -17.49 28.02
N GLY A 479 -24.18 -17.26 27.88
CA GLY A 479 -23.14 -18.00 28.59
C GLY A 479 -22.90 -17.53 30.04
N HIS A 480 -23.51 -16.41 30.44
CA HIS A 480 -23.39 -15.85 31.79
C HIS A 480 -24.48 -16.40 32.73
N LYS A 481 -24.39 -16.06 34.02
CA LYS A 481 -25.47 -16.32 34.99
C LYS A 481 -26.73 -15.50 34.64
N ASP A 482 -27.90 -15.97 35.07
CA ASP A 482 -29.21 -15.35 34.75
C ASP A 482 -29.29 -13.87 35.15
N GLU A 483 -28.65 -13.47 36.26
CA GLU A 483 -28.56 -12.07 36.66
C GLU A 483 -27.88 -11.18 35.60
N CYS A 484 -26.91 -11.70 34.87
CA CYS A 484 -26.23 -10.98 33.80
C CYS A 484 -27.13 -10.84 32.57
N VAL A 485 -27.94 -11.86 32.27
CA VAL A 485 -28.93 -11.81 31.19
C VAL A 485 -29.93 -10.68 31.45
N ALA A 486 -30.50 -10.63 32.66
CA ALA A 486 -31.46 -9.59 33.01
C ALA A 486 -30.86 -8.17 33.02
N LYS A 487 -29.57 -8.02 33.34
CA LYS A 487 -28.91 -6.70 33.50
C LYS A 487 -28.21 -6.17 32.26
N PHE A 488 -27.60 -7.05 31.47
CA PHE A 488 -26.67 -6.66 30.40
C PHE A 488 -27.08 -7.16 29.02
N SER A 489 -28.16 -7.93 28.91
CA SER A 489 -28.66 -8.33 27.59
C SER A 489 -29.13 -7.09 26.82
N PRO A 490 -28.70 -6.91 25.56
CA PRO A 490 -29.11 -5.79 24.73
C PRO A 490 -30.63 -5.73 24.58
N THR A 491 -31.33 -6.88 24.60
CA THR A 491 -32.78 -6.98 24.52
C THR A 491 -33.52 -6.21 25.62
N PHE A 492 -32.92 -6.03 26.80
CA PHE A 492 -33.55 -5.36 27.95
C PHE A 492 -33.01 -3.95 28.21
N ILE A 493 -32.01 -3.49 27.46
CA ILE A 493 -31.44 -2.16 27.62
C ILE A 493 -32.18 -1.21 26.68
N GLU A 494 -32.76 -0.14 27.22
CA GLU A 494 -33.49 0.84 26.42
C GLU A 494 -32.58 1.50 25.37
N GLY A 495 -33.06 1.60 24.13
CA GLY A 495 -32.35 2.27 23.05
C GLY A 495 -31.37 1.41 22.26
N THR A 496 -31.11 0.17 22.66
CA THR A 496 -30.21 -0.75 21.94
C THR A 496 -30.71 -1.13 20.55
N GLY A 497 -32.02 -1.35 20.42
CA GLY A 497 -32.60 -1.99 19.24
C GLY A 497 -32.14 -3.44 19.08
N HIS A 498 -32.14 -3.96 17.85
CA HIS A 498 -31.68 -5.31 17.51
C HIS A 498 -30.19 -5.31 17.15
N VAL A 499 -29.32 -5.09 18.13
CA VAL A 499 -27.85 -5.10 17.97
C VAL A 499 -27.29 -6.32 18.69
N ASP A 500 -26.59 -7.18 17.94
CA ASP A 500 -25.97 -8.39 18.49
C ASP A 500 -24.73 -8.10 19.34
N GLY A 501 -24.00 -7.02 19.07
CA GLY A 501 -22.75 -6.71 19.75
C GLY A 501 -21.56 -7.57 19.31
N GLU A 502 -21.67 -8.30 18.20
CA GLU A 502 -20.65 -9.26 17.70
C GLU A 502 -19.87 -8.72 16.49
N ILE A 503 -20.13 -7.47 16.09
CA ILE A 503 -19.61 -6.93 14.83
C ILE A 503 -18.08 -6.92 14.74
N LEU A 504 -17.35 -6.85 15.86
CA LEU A 504 -15.89 -6.90 15.85
C LEU A 504 -15.36 -8.23 15.29
N GLU A 505 -16.04 -9.36 15.51
CA GLU A 505 -15.63 -10.65 14.95
C GLU A 505 -15.63 -10.65 13.42
N THR A 506 -16.60 -9.97 12.81
CA THR A 506 -16.64 -9.80 11.35
C THR A 506 -15.49 -8.91 10.85
N LEU A 507 -15.12 -7.90 11.63
CA LEU A 507 -13.99 -7.03 11.32
C LEU A 507 -12.65 -7.75 11.51
N TRP A 508 -12.57 -8.62 12.51
CA TRP A 508 -11.43 -9.50 12.75
C TRP A 508 -11.23 -10.48 11.63
N ALA A 509 -12.29 -11.12 11.13
CA ALA A 509 -12.18 -12.04 9.99
C ALA A 509 -11.41 -11.39 8.82
N ALA A 510 -11.82 -10.18 8.41
CA ALA A 510 -11.15 -9.45 7.32
C ALA A 510 -9.73 -8.96 7.67
N LEU A 511 -9.48 -8.61 8.93
CA LEU A 511 -8.15 -8.16 9.37
C LEU A 511 -7.18 -9.33 9.53
N ASN A 512 -7.68 -10.52 9.87
CA ASN A 512 -6.88 -11.73 10.11
C ASN A 512 -6.20 -12.24 8.84
N ASP A 513 -6.72 -11.92 7.65
CA ASP A 513 -6.09 -12.26 6.38
C ASP A 513 -4.69 -11.64 6.22
N ILE A 514 -4.41 -10.52 6.90
CA ILE A 514 -3.08 -9.89 6.89
C ILE A 514 -2.21 -10.25 8.09
N ALA A 515 -2.70 -11.04 9.05
CA ALA A 515 -1.99 -11.34 10.29
C ALA A 515 -0.58 -11.93 10.03
N ALA A 516 -0.48 -12.87 9.08
CA ALA A 516 0.79 -13.48 8.68
C ALA A 516 1.77 -12.47 8.06
N SER A 517 1.26 -11.54 7.24
CA SER A 517 2.07 -10.48 6.64
C SER A 517 2.57 -9.48 7.69
N THR A 518 1.75 -9.17 8.70
CA THR A 518 2.11 -8.20 9.75
C THR A 518 2.96 -8.77 10.88
N LEU A 519 3.00 -10.11 11.05
CA LEU A 519 3.69 -10.77 12.16
C LEU A 519 5.18 -10.38 12.25
N ASN A 520 5.87 -10.37 11.10
CA ASN A 520 7.30 -10.10 10.98
C ASN A 520 7.63 -8.63 10.65
N MET A 521 6.62 -7.76 10.51
CA MET A 521 6.85 -6.35 10.24
C MET A 521 7.42 -5.65 11.47
N SER A 522 8.17 -4.57 11.24
CA SER A 522 8.54 -3.66 12.33
C SER A 522 7.26 -3.14 13.00
N THR A 523 7.33 -2.84 14.29
CA THR A 523 6.14 -2.48 15.07
C THR A 523 5.44 -1.27 14.48
N SER A 524 6.17 -0.20 14.15
CA SER A 524 5.58 0.99 13.55
C SER A 524 5.04 0.74 12.14
N TRP A 525 5.70 -0.11 11.35
CA TRP A 525 5.20 -0.45 10.01
C TRP A 525 3.91 -1.27 10.07
N ARG A 526 3.85 -2.25 10.98
CA ARG A 526 2.62 -3.01 11.26
C ARG A 526 1.47 -2.07 11.65
N VAL A 527 1.73 -1.09 12.52
CA VAL A 527 0.73 -0.09 12.92
C VAL A 527 0.20 0.70 11.72
N ASP A 528 1.08 1.16 10.82
CA ASP A 528 0.65 1.87 9.61
C ASP A 528 -0.23 0.99 8.70
N VAL A 529 0.13 -0.29 8.54
CA VAL A 529 -0.65 -1.27 7.76
C VAL A 529 -2.02 -1.53 8.41
N LEU A 530 -2.06 -1.79 9.72
CA LEU A 530 -3.33 -1.98 10.44
C LEU A 530 -4.23 -0.75 10.31
N ASN A 531 -3.67 0.46 10.49
CA ASN A 531 -4.41 1.70 10.30
C ASN A 531 -4.94 1.86 8.88
N ALA A 532 -4.18 1.47 7.85
CA ALA A 532 -4.63 1.51 6.46
C ALA A 532 -5.80 0.54 6.21
N HIS A 533 -5.73 -0.68 6.73
CA HIS A 533 -6.80 -1.68 6.59
C HIS A 533 -8.06 -1.30 7.38
N MET A 534 -7.92 -0.77 8.60
CA MET A 534 -9.03 -0.23 9.38
C MET A 534 -9.66 0.97 8.67
N ARG A 535 -8.84 1.86 8.09
CA ARG A 535 -9.33 2.99 7.29
C ARG A 535 -10.11 2.52 6.08
N TRP A 536 -9.56 1.58 5.32
CA TRP A 536 -10.22 1.01 4.14
C TRP A 536 -11.56 0.39 4.51
N SER A 537 -11.60 -0.37 5.61
CA SER A 537 -12.83 -0.95 6.16
C SER A 537 -13.88 0.11 6.48
N ASN A 538 -13.49 1.22 7.11
CA ASN A 538 -14.41 2.32 7.42
C ASN A 538 -14.86 3.06 6.16
N LEU A 539 -13.95 3.39 5.24
CA LEU A 539 -14.27 4.12 4.01
C LEU A 539 -15.26 3.35 3.13
N ARG A 540 -15.08 2.04 2.97
CA ARG A 540 -16.04 1.22 2.21
C ARG A 540 -17.44 1.26 2.80
N LYS A 541 -17.54 1.13 4.13
CA LYS A 541 -18.83 1.22 4.81
C LYS A 541 -19.46 2.59 4.68
N ILE A 542 -18.65 3.65 4.68
CA ILE A 542 -19.10 5.03 4.47
C ILE A 542 -19.65 5.18 3.04
N MET A 543 -18.96 4.66 2.03
CA MET A 543 -19.39 4.71 0.63
C MET A 543 -20.66 3.90 0.39
N GLU A 544 -20.81 2.76 1.07
CA GLU A 544 -21.94 1.85 0.93
C GLU A 544 -23.06 2.11 1.97
N ILE A 545 -22.92 3.13 2.83
CA ILE A 545 -23.75 3.31 4.04
C ILE A 545 -25.24 3.41 3.74
N GLY A 546 -25.60 3.99 2.60
CA GLY A 546 -27.00 4.10 2.16
C GLY A 546 -27.67 2.73 2.03
N ALA A 547 -26.95 1.73 1.53
CA ALA A 547 -27.46 0.36 1.41
C ALA A 547 -27.60 -0.35 2.77
N PHE A 548 -27.00 0.18 3.84
CA PHE A 548 -27.14 -0.33 5.21
C PHE A 548 -28.22 0.39 6.01
N VAL A 549 -28.35 1.72 5.82
CA VAL A 549 -29.28 2.56 6.60
C VAL A 549 -30.68 2.59 6.01
N CYS A 550 -30.84 2.46 4.69
CA CYS A 550 -32.14 2.50 4.01
C CYS A 550 -32.83 1.12 3.91
N ARG A 551 -32.41 0.13 4.71
CA ARG A 551 -33.02 -1.21 4.73
C ARG A 551 -34.28 -1.28 5.57
#